data_AF-A0A7R7YEN7-F1
#
_entry.id   AF-A0A7R7YEN7-F1
#
_cell.length_a   1.000
_cell.length_b   1.000
_cell.length_c   1.000
_cell.angle_alpha   90.00
_cell.angle_beta   90.00
_cell.angle_gamma   90.00
#
_symmetry.space_group_name_H-M   'P 1'
#
loop_
_entity.id
_entity.type
_entity.pdbx_description
1 polymer ?
#
loop_
_entity_poly.entity_id
_entity_poly.type
_entity_poly.pdbx_seq_one_letter_code
_entity_poly.pdbx_strand_id
1 'polypeptide(L)'
;MNQRSTTHRPILFHAGALAAGLLFGMGLAISRMIDPAKVQAFLDIAAIRTGGWDPSLAFVLGAAVLVNMGALRIAHRRRQPLAATVYSPPGAKAVDWQLITGSALFGVGWGLSGLCPGPAIADIAFSLPEILIFLVAMAVGWGGVYMTRRLGAPADSKTQASP
;
A
#
# COMPACT_ATOMS: atom_id res chain seq x y z
N MET A 1 23.46 21.60 20.10
CA MET A 1 24.53 21.11 19.20
C MET A 1 24.95 19.70 19.61
N ASN A 2 24.43 18.64 18.99
CA ASN A 2 25.18 17.38 18.75
C ASN A 2 24.37 16.39 17.87
N GLN A 3 24.24 16.66 16.57
CA GLN A 3 23.80 15.68 15.56
C GLN A 3 25.00 15.29 14.70
N ARG A 4 25.94 14.52 15.24
CA ARG A 4 27.09 14.02 14.46
C ARG A 4 27.16 12.51 14.56
N SER A 5 27.27 11.88 13.38
CA SER A 5 27.51 10.46 13.08
C SER A 5 26.28 9.55 12.87
N THR A 6 25.30 10.02 12.09
CA THR A 6 24.45 9.13 11.31
C THR A 6 25.29 8.50 10.19
N THR A 7 25.87 7.33 10.42
CA THR A 7 26.49 6.52 9.36
C THR A 7 25.38 5.94 8.47
N HIS A 8 24.73 6.80 7.68
CA HIS A 8 23.92 6.37 6.55
C HIS A 8 24.85 5.62 5.60
N ARG A 9 24.51 4.39 5.23
CA ARG A 9 25.01 3.76 4.00
C ARG A 9 23.96 4.02 2.92
N PRO A 10 23.85 5.25 2.39
CA PRO A 10 22.74 5.62 1.49
C PRO A 10 22.72 4.72 0.25
N ILE A 11 23.91 4.33 -0.23
CA ILE A 11 24.08 3.42 -1.37
C ILE A 11 23.45 2.06 -1.11
N LEU A 12 23.63 1.47 0.09
CA LEU A 12 23.06 0.16 0.42
C LEU A 12 21.54 0.22 0.52
N PHE A 13 21.01 1.33 1.05
CA PHE A 13 19.57 1.57 1.15
C PHE A 13 18.93 1.76 -0.24
N HIS A 14 19.51 2.62 -1.08
CA HIS A 14 19.00 2.87 -2.43
C HIS A 14 19.12 1.63 -3.33
N ALA A 15 20.25 0.91 -3.25
CA ALA A 15 20.42 -0.34 -3.98
C ALA A 15 19.41 -1.41 -3.53
N GLY A 16 19.16 -1.53 -2.22
CA GLY A 16 18.13 -2.41 -1.68
C GLY A 16 16.71 -2.03 -2.11
N ALA A 17 16.38 -0.74 -2.11
CA ALA A 17 15.09 -0.24 -2.58
C ALA A 17 14.88 -0.48 -4.07
N LEU A 18 15.91 -0.27 -4.90
CA LEU A 18 15.85 -0.52 -6.34
C LEU A 18 15.68 -2.01 -6.63
N ALA A 19 16.45 -2.87 -5.96
CA ALA A 19 16.36 -4.32 -6.11
C ALA A 19 14.98 -4.83 -5.68
N ALA A 20 14.44 -4.35 -4.55
CA ALA A 20 13.11 -4.70 -4.09
C ALA A 20 12.02 -4.24 -5.07
N GLY A 21 12.13 -3.01 -5.59
CA GLY A 21 11.20 -2.48 -6.59
C GLY A 21 11.22 -3.27 -7.91
N LEU A 22 12.42 -3.64 -8.40
CA LEU A 22 12.58 -4.47 -9.59
C LEU A 22 11.99 -5.87 -9.39
N LEU A 23 12.30 -6.52 -8.26
CA LEU A 23 11.74 -7.84 -7.95
C LEU A 23 10.22 -7.81 -7.82
N PHE A 24 9.68 -6.76 -7.20
CA PHE A 24 8.24 -6.56 -7.07
C PHE A 24 7.57 -6.34 -8.44
N GLY A 25 8.08 -5.42 -9.25
CA GLY A 25 7.56 -5.14 -10.59
C GLY A 25 7.66 -6.36 -11.51
N MET A 26 8.78 -7.09 -11.47
CA MET A 26 8.94 -8.34 -12.23
C MET A 26 7.94 -9.41 -11.77
N GLY A 27 7.69 -9.53 -10.47
CA GLY A 27 6.65 -10.42 -9.93
C GLY A 27 5.25 -10.05 -10.41
N LEU A 28 4.91 -8.76 -10.45
CA LEU A 28 3.63 -8.26 -10.98
C LEU A 28 3.48 -8.58 -12.48
N ALA A 29 4.54 -8.36 -13.27
CA ALA A 29 4.53 -8.64 -14.71
C ALA A 29 4.34 -10.14 -15.00
N ILE A 30 5.05 -11.02 -14.27
CA ILE A 30 4.95 -12.48 -14.45
C ILE A 30 3.57 -13.01 -13.99
N SER A 31 3.04 -12.48 -12.90
CA SER A 31 1.73 -12.90 -12.35
C SER A 31 0.53 -12.36 -13.13
N ARG A 32 0.73 -11.41 -14.06
CA ARG A 32 -0.34 -10.69 -14.78
C ARG A 32 -1.35 -10.00 -13.85
N MET A 33 -0.92 -9.62 -12.64
CA MET A 33 -1.75 -8.86 -11.70
C MET A 33 -1.98 -7.40 -12.15
N ILE A 34 -1.20 -6.95 -13.14
CA ILE A 34 -1.31 -5.68 -13.88
C ILE A 34 -2.60 -5.62 -14.72
N ASP A 35 -3.19 -6.78 -15.06
CA ASP A 35 -4.39 -6.83 -15.89
C ASP A 35 -5.67 -6.74 -15.03
N PRO A 36 -6.46 -5.64 -15.13
CA PRO A 36 -7.68 -5.48 -14.35
C PRO A 36 -8.72 -6.57 -14.65
N ALA A 37 -8.75 -7.12 -15.86
CA ALA A 37 -9.67 -8.21 -16.21
C ALA A 37 -9.33 -9.49 -15.43
N LYS A 38 -8.03 -9.76 -15.23
CA LYS A 38 -7.53 -10.89 -14.42
C LYS A 38 -7.93 -10.73 -12.95
N VAL A 39 -7.83 -9.51 -12.42
CA VAL A 39 -8.21 -9.19 -11.04
C VAL A 39 -9.72 -9.28 -10.85
N GLN A 40 -10.52 -8.77 -11.79
CA GLN A 40 -11.98 -8.88 -11.74
C GLN A 40 -12.46 -10.34 -11.85
N ALA A 41 -11.86 -11.14 -12.73
CA ALA A 41 -12.17 -12.57 -12.84
C ALA A 41 -11.83 -13.37 -11.56
N PHE A 42 -10.81 -12.94 -10.82
CA PHE A 42 -10.52 -13.47 -9.49
C PHE A 42 -11.52 -13.01 -8.42
N LEU A 43 -12.01 -11.77 -8.49
CA LEU A 43 -12.98 -11.23 -7.55
C LEU A 43 -14.42 -11.67 -7.82
N ASP A 44 -14.70 -12.24 -9.00
CA ASP A 44 -16.02 -12.77 -9.36
C ASP A 44 -16.30 -14.13 -8.68
N ILE A 45 -16.55 -14.06 -7.37
CA ILE A 45 -16.93 -15.21 -6.54
C ILE A 45 -18.29 -15.78 -6.99
N ALA A 46 -19.14 -14.99 -7.65
CA ALA A 46 -20.41 -15.46 -8.18
C ALA A 46 -20.22 -16.42 -9.36
N ALA A 47 -19.20 -16.20 -10.20
CA ALA A 47 -18.80 -17.10 -11.29
C ALA A 47 -18.21 -18.45 -10.83
N ILE A 48 -17.99 -18.67 -9.53
CA ILE A 48 -17.60 -19.98 -9.00
C ILE A 48 -18.66 -21.03 -9.30
N ARG A 49 -19.96 -20.67 -9.26
CA ARG A 49 -21.04 -21.62 -9.58
C ARG A 49 -21.11 -22.00 -11.06
N THR A 50 -20.62 -21.14 -11.95
CA THR A 50 -20.63 -21.36 -13.40
C THR A 50 -19.29 -21.89 -13.93
N GLY A 51 -18.28 -22.06 -13.06
CA GLY A 51 -16.96 -22.59 -13.43
C GLY A 51 -16.05 -21.58 -14.14
N GLY A 52 -16.40 -20.29 -14.14
CA GLY A 52 -15.63 -19.22 -14.80
C GLY A 52 -14.60 -18.53 -13.91
N TRP A 53 -14.45 -18.95 -12.66
CA TRP A 53 -13.57 -18.32 -11.67
C TRP A 53 -12.10 -18.73 -11.83
N ASP A 54 -11.20 -17.75 -11.81
CA ASP A 54 -9.74 -17.97 -11.99
C ASP A 54 -8.99 -17.98 -10.63
N PRO A 55 -8.56 -19.15 -10.12
CA PRO A 55 -7.85 -19.26 -8.83
C PRO A 55 -6.39 -18.79 -8.88
N SER A 56 -5.84 -18.48 -10.05
CA SER A 56 -4.40 -18.23 -10.19
C SER A 56 -3.88 -17.07 -9.33
N LEU A 57 -4.71 -16.04 -9.12
CA LEU A 57 -4.36 -14.88 -8.30
C LEU A 57 -4.32 -15.19 -6.79
N ALA A 58 -5.14 -16.14 -6.30
CA ALA A 58 -5.12 -16.55 -4.89
C ALA A 58 -3.78 -17.18 -4.49
N PHE A 59 -3.14 -17.92 -5.40
CA PHE A 59 -1.84 -18.52 -5.13
C PHE A 59 -0.74 -17.46 -4.98
N VAL A 60 -0.75 -16.46 -5.87
CA VAL A 60 0.19 -15.33 -5.83
C VAL A 60 0.01 -14.51 -4.55
N LEU A 61 -1.24 -14.15 -4.23
CA LEU A 61 -1.56 -13.37 -3.05
C LEU A 61 -1.27 -14.15 -1.75
N GLY A 62 -1.60 -15.44 -1.72
CA GLY A 62 -1.28 -16.33 -0.60
C GLY A 62 0.22 -16.47 -0.37
N ALA A 63 1.02 -16.68 -1.42
CA ALA A 63 2.47 -16.73 -1.32
C ALA A 63 3.05 -15.40 -0.82
N ALA A 64 2.57 -14.27 -1.34
CA ALA A 64 3.00 -12.93 -0.91
C ALA A 64 2.70 -12.70 0.60
N VAL A 65 1.51 -13.08 1.06
CA VAL A 65 1.11 -12.97 2.48
C VAL A 65 2.01 -13.85 3.36
N LEU A 66 2.26 -15.10 2.98
CA LEU A 66 3.12 -16.01 3.75
C LEU A 66 4.56 -15.50 3.84
N VAL A 67 5.13 -15.03 2.74
CA VAL A 67 6.47 -14.43 2.71
C VAL A 67 6.52 -13.18 3.58
N ASN A 68 5.53 -12.29 3.46
CA ASN A 68 5.45 -11.08 4.28
C ASN A 68 5.30 -11.41 5.77
N MET A 69 4.47 -12.39 6.13
CA MET A 69 4.30 -12.84 7.51
C MET A 69 5.62 -13.39 8.08
N GLY A 70 6.36 -14.18 7.28
CA GLY A 70 7.71 -14.63 7.64
C GLY A 70 8.68 -13.47 7.83
N ALA A 71 8.71 -12.53 6.88
CA ALA A 71 9.56 -11.35 6.93
C ALA A 71 9.26 -10.47 8.17
N LEU A 72 7.98 -10.21 8.47
CA LEU A 72 7.55 -9.47 9.64
C LEU A 72 7.89 -10.22 10.94
N ARG A 73 7.71 -11.54 11.00
CA ARG A 73 8.09 -12.34 12.17
C ARG A 73 9.59 -12.30 12.42
N ILE A 74 10.40 -12.35 11.36
CA ILE A 74 11.86 -12.19 11.45
C ILE A 74 12.19 -10.76 11.88
N ALA A 75 11.57 -9.75 11.30
CA ALA A 75 11.78 -8.35 11.62
C ALA A 75 11.44 -8.04 13.09
N HIS A 76 10.32 -8.55 13.61
CA HIS A 76 9.93 -8.42 15.01
C HIS A 76 10.88 -9.14 15.97
N ARG A 77 11.57 -10.19 15.52
CA ARG A 77 12.62 -10.85 16.31
C ARG A 77 13.95 -10.12 16.29
N ARG A 78 14.19 -9.21 15.34
CA ARG A 78 15.41 -8.40 15.29
C ARG A 78 15.24 -7.14 16.13
N ARG A 79 16.22 -6.86 16.99
CA ARG A 79 16.24 -5.64 17.83
C ARG A 79 16.51 -4.36 17.03
N GLN A 80 17.03 -4.48 15.81
CA GLN A 80 17.47 -3.36 14.99
C GLN A 80 17.34 -3.70 13.49
N PRO A 81 16.81 -2.79 12.65
CA PRO A 81 16.80 -2.95 11.20
C PRO A 81 18.23 -3.03 10.63
N LEU A 82 18.42 -3.77 9.54
CA LEU A 82 19.74 -3.89 8.89
C LEU A 82 20.19 -2.60 8.18
N ALA A 83 19.24 -1.74 7.80
CA ALA A 83 19.48 -0.52 7.03
C ALA A 83 19.01 0.76 7.74
N ALA A 84 18.53 0.66 8.99
CA ALA A 84 18.10 1.78 9.81
C ALA A 84 18.40 1.51 11.29
N THR A 85 18.76 2.54 12.05
CA THR A 85 19.17 2.40 13.47
C THR A 85 17.99 2.40 14.44
N VAL A 86 16.79 2.81 13.98
CA VAL A 86 15.59 2.90 14.81
C VAL A 86 14.45 2.13 14.15
N TYR A 87 13.87 1.18 14.88
CA TYR A 87 12.60 0.56 14.53
C TYR A 87 11.49 1.52 14.97
N SER A 88 10.78 2.14 14.03
CA SER A 88 9.61 2.96 14.33
C SER A 88 8.38 2.05 14.36
N PRO A 89 7.91 1.58 15.53
CA PRO A 89 6.66 0.85 15.60
C PRO A 89 5.52 1.79 15.13
N PRO A 90 4.49 1.27 14.43
CA PRO A 90 3.31 2.04 14.07
C PRO A 90 2.68 2.64 15.34
N GLY A 91 2.82 3.95 15.52
CA GLY A 91 2.28 4.70 16.64
C GLY A 91 0.82 5.06 16.42
N ALA A 92 -0.08 4.08 16.50
CA ALA A 92 -1.51 4.21 16.86
C ALA A 92 -2.26 2.92 16.51
N LYS A 93 -2.93 2.32 17.50
CA LYS A 93 -3.70 1.06 17.41
C LYS A 93 -5.11 1.26 17.96
N ALA A 94 -5.86 2.21 17.41
CA ALA A 94 -7.29 2.26 17.65
C ALA A 94 -7.99 2.14 16.30
N VAL A 95 -8.83 1.11 16.16
CA VAL A 95 -9.75 1.02 15.02
C VAL A 95 -10.83 2.07 15.27
N ASP A 96 -10.76 3.18 14.53
CA ASP A 96 -11.75 4.24 14.60
C ASP A 96 -12.80 4.10 13.49
N TRP A 97 -13.94 4.77 13.66
CA TRP A 97 -15.02 4.73 12.68
C TRP A 97 -14.60 5.31 11.33
N GLN A 98 -13.65 6.24 11.31
CA GLN A 98 -13.11 6.83 10.08
C GLN A 98 -12.31 5.79 9.27
N LEU A 99 -11.54 4.92 9.92
CA LEU A 99 -10.80 3.83 9.30
C LEU A 99 -11.74 2.74 8.77
N ILE A 100 -12.77 2.38 9.54
CA ILE A 100 -13.75 1.37 9.10
C ILE A 100 -14.49 1.86 7.86
N THR A 101 -15.06 3.06 7.92
CA THR A 101 -15.82 3.63 6.80
C THR A 101 -14.93 3.88 5.57
N GLY A 102 -13.73 4.43 5.78
CA GLY A 102 -12.75 4.65 4.72
C GLY A 102 -12.28 3.36 4.06
N SER A 103 -11.96 2.33 4.83
CA SER A 103 -11.52 1.03 4.29
C SER A 103 -12.64 0.30 3.54
N ALA A 104 -13.88 0.40 4.00
CA ALA A 104 -15.04 -0.16 3.29
C ALA A 104 -15.26 0.55 1.94
N LEU A 105 -15.31 1.89 1.93
CA LEU A 105 -15.45 2.68 0.70
C LEU A 105 -14.32 2.41 -0.29
N PHE A 106 -13.08 2.35 0.23
CA PHE A 106 -11.90 2.03 -0.56
C PHE A 106 -11.97 0.62 -1.16
N GLY A 107 -12.36 -0.37 -0.36
CA GLY A 107 -12.51 -1.76 -0.79
C GLY A 107 -13.59 -1.94 -1.87
N VAL A 108 -14.72 -1.24 -1.75
CA VAL A 108 -15.78 -1.24 -2.78
C VAL A 108 -15.27 -0.62 -4.08
N GLY A 109 -14.60 0.54 -4.01
CA GLY A 109 -14.01 1.17 -5.19
C GLY A 109 -12.96 0.29 -5.88
N TRP A 110 -12.10 -0.35 -5.09
CA TRP A 110 -11.10 -1.31 -5.57
C TRP A 110 -11.73 -2.53 -6.25
N GLY A 111 -12.76 -3.12 -5.64
CA GLY A 111 -13.44 -4.30 -6.19
C GLY A 111 -14.17 -4.00 -7.50
N LEU A 112 -14.74 -2.80 -7.62
CA LEU A 112 -15.43 -2.37 -8.85
C LEU A 112 -14.46 -2.00 -9.98
N SER A 113 -13.33 -1.37 -9.66
CA SER A 113 -12.35 -0.99 -10.68
C SER A 113 -11.45 -2.15 -11.11
N GLY A 114 -11.21 -3.12 -10.22
CA GLY A 114 -10.19 -4.15 -10.44
C GLY A 114 -8.76 -3.61 -10.42
N LEU A 115 -8.56 -2.33 -10.10
CA LEU A 115 -7.26 -1.66 -10.11
C LEU A 115 -6.70 -1.57 -8.69
N CYS A 116 -5.58 -2.24 -8.44
CA CYS A 116 -4.90 -2.21 -7.15
C CYS A 116 -3.98 -0.97 -7.04
N PRO A 117 -4.03 -0.18 -5.95
CA PRO A 117 -3.28 1.08 -5.84
C PRO A 117 -1.75 0.91 -5.94
N GLY A 118 -1.23 -0.27 -5.57
CA GLY A 118 0.19 -0.58 -5.67
C GLY A 118 0.63 -0.84 -7.12
N PRO A 119 0.03 -1.84 -7.80
CA PRO A 119 0.21 -2.09 -9.23
C PRO A 119 -0.18 -0.91 -10.12
N ALA A 120 -1.17 -0.09 -9.76
CA ALA A 120 -1.62 1.04 -10.57
C ALA A 120 -0.46 1.98 -10.95
N ILE A 121 0.56 2.12 -10.10
CA ILE A 121 1.77 2.90 -10.41
C ILE A 121 2.65 2.18 -11.45
N ALA A 122 2.77 0.85 -11.36
CA ALA A 122 3.48 0.04 -12.33
C ALA A 122 2.72 -0.03 -13.68
N ASP A 123 1.40 -0.02 -13.64
CA ASP A 123 0.53 -0.11 -14.81
C ASP A 123 0.55 1.18 -15.64
N ILE A 124 1.01 2.32 -15.09
CA ILE A 124 1.23 3.57 -15.87
C ILE A 124 2.09 3.28 -17.10
N ALA A 125 3.01 2.32 -17.00
CA ALA A 125 3.85 1.90 -18.11
C ALA A 125 3.10 1.15 -19.23
N PHE A 126 1.90 0.64 -18.96
CA PHE A 126 1.12 -0.23 -19.85
C PHE A 126 -0.20 0.40 -20.35
N SER A 127 -0.99 1.09 -19.49
CA SER A 127 -2.32 1.61 -19.85
C SER A 127 -2.65 2.98 -19.22
N LEU A 128 -2.07 4.04 -19.77
CA LEU A 128 -2.21 5.41 -19.23
C LEU A 128 -3.65 5.93 -19.04
N PRO A 129 -4.62 5.78 -19.98
CA PRO A 129 -5.88 6.53 -19.89
C PRO A 129 -6.79 6.08 -18.74
N GLU A 130 -6.95 4.76 -18.52
CA GLU A 130 -7.80 4.21 -17.46
C GLU A 130 -7.21 4.49 -16.06
N ILE A 131 -5.89 4.36 -15.95
CA ILE A 131 -5.15 4.62 -14.72
C ILE A 131 -5.18 6.10 -14.37
N LEU A 132 -5.08 6.99 -15.36
CA LEU A 132 -5.13 8.42 -15.11
C LEU A 132 -6.49 8.83 -14.54
N ILE A 133 -7.59 8.26 -15.03
CA ILE A 133 -8.93 8.47 -14.47
C ILE A 133 -8.99 7.98 -13.02
N PHE A 134 -8.47 6.78 -12.74
CA PHE A 134 -8.40 6.24 -11.38
C PHE A 134 -7.57 7.12 -10.44
N LEU A 135 -6.38 7.55 -10.87
CA LEU A 135 -5.47 8.39 -10.08
C LEU A 135 -6.07 9.77 -9.80
N VAL A 136 -6.74 10.38 -10.78
CA VAL A 136 -7.43 11.66 -10.60
C VAL A 136 -8.59 11.50 -9.62
N ALA A 137 -9.41 10.46 -9.76
CA ALA A 137 -10.50 10.17 -8.83
C ALA A 137 -9.99 9.94 -7.39
N MET A 138 -8.89 9.19 -7.25
CA MET A 138 -8.22 8.96 -5.96
C MET A 138 -7.68 10.27 -5.36
N ALA A 139 -7.05 11.11 -6.17
CA ALA A 139 -6.53 12.41 -5.75
C ALA A 139 -7.65 13.37 -5.31
N VAL A 140 -8.79 13.37 -6.00
CA VAL A 140 -9.98 14.16 -5.60
C VAL A 140 -10.54 13.66 -4.28
N GLY A 141 -10.69 12.34 -4.10
CA GLY A 141 -11.16 11.75 -2.84
C GLY A 141 -10.25 12.09 -1.67
N TRP A 142 -8.94 11.92 -1.85
CA TRP A 142 -7.96 12.28 -0.83
C TRP A 142 -7.96 13.79 -0.56
N GLY A 143 -7.94 14.63 -1.59
CA GLY A 143 -8.00 16.09 -1.47
C GLY A 143 -9.26 16.56 -0.73
N GLY A 144 -10.42 15.96 -1.00
CA GLY A 144 -11.68 16.27 -0.32
C GLY A 144 -11.66 15.91 1.16
N VAL A 145 -11.18 14.71 1.51
CA VAL A 145 -11.01 14.31 2.93
C VAL A 145 -9.95 15.16 3.62
N TYR A 146 -8.88 15.50 2.92
CA TYR A 146 -7.81 16.34 3.46
C TYR A 146 -8.31 17.76 3.74
N MET A 147 -9.09 18.33 2.82
CA MET A 147 -9.63 19.67 2.96
C MET A 147 -10.69 19.74 4.07
N THR A 148 -11.59 18.75 4.16
CA THR A 148 -12.57 18.67 5.25
C THR A 148 -11.90 18.52 6.61
N ARG A 149 -10.83 17.71 6.72
CA ARG A 149 -10.02 17.61 7.95
C ARG A 149 -9.27 18.89 8.28
N ARG A 150 -8.77 19.62 7.28
CA ARG A 150 -8.12 20.93 7.49
C ARG A 150 -9.11 22.02 7.93
N LEU A 151 -10.33 22.02 7.39
CA LEU A 151 -11.36 22.99 7.74
C LEU A 151 -12.03 22.68 9.08
N GLY A 152 -12.11 21.39 9.45
CA GLY A 152 -12.69 20.93 10.70
C GLY A 152 -11.69 20.79 11.86
N ALA A 153 -10.39 20.98 11.63
CA ALA A 153 -9.39 20.98 12.70
C ALA A 153 -9.56 22.25 13.53
N PRO A 154 -10.00 22.17 14.80
CA PRO A 154 -9.89 23.31 15.69
C PRO A 154 -8.42 23.69 15.79
N ALA A 155 -8.11 24.98 15.76
CA ALA A 155 -6.78 25.48 16.06
C ALA A 155 -6.43 25.09 17.51
N ASP A 156 -5.82 23.92 17.69
CA ASP A 156 -5.48 23.42 19.02
C ASP A 156 -4.26 24.19 19.52
N SER A 157 -4.56 25.29 20.20
CA SER A 157 -3.67 26.28 20.79
C SER A 157 -2.91 25.76 22.02
N LYS A 158 -2.86 24.44 22.24
CA LYS A 158 -2.31 23.83 23.46
C LYS A 158 -0.95 23.11 23.33
N THR A 159 -0.31 23.11 22.15
CA THR A 159 1.05 22.55 22.00
C THR A 159 2.17 23.63 22.05
N GLN A 160 1.84 24.91 22.29
CA GLN A 160 2.84 25.99 22.36
C GLN A 160 3.07 26.57 23.76
N ALA A 161 2.48 25.99 24.82
CA ALA A 161 2.72 26.44 26.18
C ALA A 161 2.88 25.27 27.14
N SER A 162 4.10 24.76 27.28
CA SER A 162 4.69 24.46 28.59
C SER A 162 6.20 24.22 28.47
N PRO A 163 6.96 24.64 29.50
CA PRO A 163 8.31 25.20 29.40
C PRO A 163 9.45 24.23 29.12
#